data_AF-A0A9X6IFP8-F1
#
_entry.id   AF-A0A9X6IFP8-F1
#
_cell.length_a   1.000
_cell.length_b   1.000
_cell.length_c   1.000
_cell.angle_alpha   90.00
_cell.angle_beta   90.00
_cell.angle_gamma   90.00
#
_symmetry.space_group_name_H-M   'P 1'
#
loop_
_entity.id
_entity.type
_entity.pdbx_description
1 polymer ?
#
loop_
_entity_poly.entity_id
_entity_poly.type
_entity_poly.pdbx_seq_one_letter_code
_entity_poly.pdbx_strand_id
1 'polypeptide(L)' 'MPSVVGNLVVQNSNGSFNLGDFYNVSPKENTKAYNGSGASNVGFVVNTFNGVSATNTFDSDVADQDQIGTA' A
#
# COMPACT_ATOMS: atom_id res chain seq x y z
N MET A 1 20.24 13.57 16.67
CA MET A 1 20.16 15.03 16.92
C MET A 1 19.05 15.34 17.93
N PRO A 2 19.15 16.39 18.77
CA PRO A 2 17.99 16.88 19.52
C PRO A 2 17.03 17.57 18.53
N SER A 3 15.87 16.95 18.28
CA SER A 3 14.81 17.50 17.42
C SER A 3 13.59 17.83 18.26
N VAL A 4 13.17 19.10 18.25
CA VAL A 4 11.86 19.50 18.77
C VAL A 4 10.88 19.44 17.60
N VAL A 5 9.92 18.53 17.69
CA VAL A 5 8.82 18.43 16.72
C VAL A 5 7.60 19.10 17.36
N GLY A 6 7.08 20.15 16.72
CA GLY A 6 5.86 20.85 17.15
C GLY A 6 4.60 20.01 16.92
N ASN A 7 3.43 20.66 16.84
CA ASN A 7 2.18 19.97 16.52
C ASN A 7 2.26 19.35 15.11
N LEU A 8 2.21 18.03 15.04
CA LEU A 8 2.25 17.26 13.80
C LEU A 8 1.05 16.31 13.77
N VAL A 9 0.34 16.28 12.64
CA VAL A 9 -0.72 15.31 12.38
C VAL A 9 -0.38 14.55 11.12
N VAL A 10 -0.14 13.25 11.27
CA VAL A 10 -0.01 12.31 10.16
C VAL A 10 -1.36 11.66 9.93
N GLN A 11 -1.97 11.90 8.77
CA GLN A 11 -3.30 11.37 8.45
C GLN A 11 -3.24 9.95 7.88
N ASN A 12 -2.19 9.63 7.11
CA ASN A 12 -1.91 8.27 6.64
C ASN A 12 -0.42 8.12 6.30
N SER A 13 0.14 6.94 6.55
CA SER A 13 1.47 6.55 6.07
C SER A 13 1.41 5.08 5.67
N ASN A 14 1.77 4.79 4.42
CA ASN A 14 1.93 3.42 3.94
C ASN A 14 3.42 3.18 3.66
N GLY A 15 4.12 2.65 4.65
CA GLY A 15 5.57 2.52 4.65
C GLY A 15 6.18 3.08 5.93
N SER A 16 7.19 3.93 5.82
CA SER A 16 7.89 4.45 6.99
C SER A 16 7.73 5.95 7.12
N PHE A 17 7.41 6.40 8.33
CA PHE A 17 7.37 7.80 8.71
C PHE A 17 8.29 8.00 9.92
N ASN A 18 9.32 8.82 9.72
CA ASN A 18 10.48 8.86 10.60
C ASN A 18 10.84 10.31 10.93
N LEU A 19 11.04 10.57 12.22
CA LEU A 19 11.41 11.88 12.75
C LEU A 19 12.74 11.73 13.50
N GLY A 20 13.77 12.44 13.05
CA GLY A 20 15.14 12.31 13.55
C GLY A 20 16.06 11.60 12.55
N ASP A 21 17.20 11.12 13.05
CA ASP A 21 18.26 10.54 12.20
C ASP A 21 18.06 9.02 12.08
N PHE A 22 18.05 8.51 10.85
CA PHE A 22 17.92 7.08 10.56
C PHE A 22 19.03 6.64 9.63
N TYR A 23 19.72 5.56 10.00
CA TYR A 23 20.86 5.06 9.23
C TYR A 23 20.42 4.33 7.95
N ASN A 24 19.35 3.55 8.03
CA ASN A 24 18.72 2.96 6.87
C ASN A 24 17.24 2.69 7.17
N VAL A 25 16.39 3.00 6.20
CA VAL A 25 14.95 2.75 6.27
C VAL A 25 14.54 2.19 4.92
N SER A 26 14.21 0.90 4.89
CA SER A 26 13.68 0.25 3.70
C SER A 26 12.25 -0.23 3.98
N PRO A 27 11.24 0.66 3.90
CA PRO A 27 9.86 0.18 3.88
C PRO A 27 9.66 -0.55 2.58
N LYS A 28 9.19 -1.78 2.66
CA LYS A 28 8.95 -2.58 1.49
C LYS A 28 7.52 -3.06 1.54
N GLU A 29 6.81 -2.81 0.47
CA GLU A 29 5.45 -3.23 0.29
C GLU A 29 5.44 -3.99 -1.01
N ASN A 30 4.84 -5.16 -0.95
CA ASN A 30 4.44 -5.82 -2.15
C ASN A 30 2.94 -6.08 -1.98
N THR A 31 2.16 -5.88 -3.04
CA THR A 31 0.72 -6.20 -3.05
C THR A 31 0.33 -6.80 -4.38
N LYS A 32 -0.38 -7.92 -4.28
CA LYS A 32 -1.05 -8.59 -5.37
C LYS A 32 -2.54 -8.42 -5.14
N ALA A 33 -3.16 -7.62 -5.98
CA ALA A 33 -4.58 -7.34 -5.89
C ALA A 33 -5.27 -7.67 -7.21
N TYR A 34 -6.44 -8.29 -7.08
CA TYR A 34 -7.32 -8.57 -8.19
C TYR A 34 -8.69 -7.97 -7.89
N ASN A 35 -9.00 -6.88 -8.57
CA ASN A 35 -10.19 -6.09 -8.30
C ASN A 35 -11.23 -6.33 -9.41
N GLY A 36 -12.41 -6.80 -9.01
CA GLY A 36 -13.55 -7.03 -9.90
C GLY A 36 -14.38 -5.78 -10.18
N SER A 37 -15.55 -5.96 -10.78
CA SER A 37 -16.47 -4.85 -11.09
C SER A 37 -16.88 -4.12 -9.81
N GLY A 38 -16.57 -2.82 -9.77
CA GLY A 38 -16.86 -1.94 -8.64
C GLY A 38 -15.94 -2.06 -7.44
N ALA A 39 -14.75 -2.62 -7.60
CA ALA A 39 -13.78 -2.72 -6.53
C ALA A 39 -12.83 -1.49 -6.45
N SER A 40 -12.17 -1.35 -5.31
CA SER A 40 -11.19 -0.29 -5.00
C SER A 40 -11.70 1.16 -5.03
N ASN A 41 -12.96 1.40 -4.64
CA ASN A 41 -13.46 2.76 -4.50
C ASN A 41 -13.01 3.40 -3.17
N VAL A 42 -12.54 4.65 -3.23
CA VAL A 42 -12.21 5.46 -2.05
C VAL A 42 -12.88 6.82 -2.19
N GLY A 43 -13.74 7.19 -1.23
CA GLY A 43 -14.45 8.47 -1.25
C GLY A 43 -15.53 8.59 -0.18
N PHE A 44 -16.02 9.80 0.07
CA PHE A 44 -17.07 10.06 1.09
C PHE A 44 -18.46 9.59 0.64
N VAL A 45 -18.78 9.72 -0.65
CA VAL A 45 -19.96 9.11 -1.28
C VAL A 45 -19.50 8.37 -2.52
N VAL A 46 -19.83 7.09 -2.61
CA VAL A 46 -19.50 6.22 -3.73
C VAL A 46 -20.79 5.56 -4.23
N ASN A 47 -21.15 5.83 -5.48
CA ASN A 47 -22.26 5.15 -6.16
C ASN A 47 -21.69 4.31 -7.31
N THR A 48 -21.69 2.99 -7.15
CA THR A 48 -21.13 2.06 -8.14
C THR A 48 -22.23 1.20 -8.74
N PHE A 49 -22.46 1.32 -10.04
CA PHE A 49 -23.38 0.49 -10.81
C PHE A 49 -22.58 -0.57 -11.56
N ASN A 50 -22.57 -1.79 -11.05
CA ASN A 50 -21.77 -2.89 -11.58
C ASN A 50 -22.69 -3.91 -12.26
N GLY A 51 -22.23 -4.48 -13.38
CA GLY A 51 -22.97 -5.46 -14.17
C GLY A 51 -22.57 -6.91 -13.83
N VAL A 52 -21.67 -7.48 -14.64
CA VAL A 52 -21.09 -8.81 -14.42
C VAL A 52 -19.60 -8.66 -14.15
N SER A 53 -19.05 -9.44 -13.21
CA SER A 53 -17.62 -9.48 -12.91
C SER A 53 -17.07 -10.89 -13.13
N ALA A 54 -15.99 -11.01 -13.90
CA ALA A 54 -15.21 -12.23 -14.03
C ALA A 54 -13.75 -11.92 -13.66
N THR A 55 -13.44 -11.93 -12.37
CA THR A 55 -12.09 -11.69 -11.86
C THR A 55 -11.31 -13.00 -11.91
N ASN A 56 -10.91 -13.42 -13.11
CA ASN A 56 -10.13 -14.65 -13.30
C ASN A 56 -8.66 -14.37 -12.99
N THR A 57 -8.12 -15.06 -11.99
CA THR A 57 -6.77 -14.86 -11.47
C THR A 57 -5.93 -16.11 -11.68
N PHE A 58 -5.95 -16.64 -12.90
CA PHE A 58 -5.12 -17.79 -13.25
C PHE A 58 -3.66 -17.38 -13.19
N ASP A 59 -2.94 -17.93 -12.22
CA ASP A 59 -1.52 -17.75 -12.08
C ASP A 59 -0.80 -19.09 -12.15
N SER A 60 0.27 -19.14 -12.94
CA SER A 60 1.04 -20.36 -13.23
C SER A 60 2.52 -20.20 -12.93
N ASP A 61 2.93 -19.13 -12.27
CA ASP A 61 4.30 -18.97 -11.79
C ASP A 61 4.54 -19.63 -10.42
N VAL A 62 5.81 -19.84 -10.10
CA VAL A 62 6.27 -20.51 -8.86
C VAL A 62 6.52 -19.48 -7.74
N ALA A 63 6.72 -18.22 -8.09
CA ALA A 63 7.10 -17.16 -7.18
C ALA A 63 6.30 -15.92 -7.51
N ASP A 64 5.52 -15.48 -6.54
CA ASP A 64 4.67 -14.32 -6.65
C ASP A 64 4.96 -13.44 -5.45
N GLN A 65 5.20 -12.17 -5.75
CA GLN A 65 5.42 -11.15 -4.75
C GLN A 65 6.72 -11.31 -3.93
N ASP A 66 7.79 -11.82 -4.57
CA ASP A 66 9.10 -11.94 -3.93
C ASP A 66 9.76 -10.58 -3.67
N GLN A 67 10.52 -10.51 -2.57
CA GLN A 67 11.24 -9.32 -2.17
C GLN A 67 12.70 -9.66 -1.92
N ILE A 68 13.61 -9.11 -2.72
CA ILE A 68 15.05 -9.37 -2.63
C ILE A 68 15.78 -8.13 -2.09
N GLY A 69 16.64 -8.34 -1.09
CA GLY A 69 17.62 -7.37 -0.59
C GLY A 69 17.07 -6.42 0.47
N THR A 70 17.77 -6.34 1.60
CA THR A 70 17.66 -5.26 2.59
C THR A 70 19.03 -4.60 2.65
N ALA A 71 19.12 -3.29 2.40
CA ALA A 71 20.17 -2.48 2.99
C ALA A 71 19.82 -2.25 4.47
#